data_AF-A0A5K0V6L0-F1
#
_entry.id   AF-A0A5K0V6L0-F1
#
_cell.length_a   1.000
_cell.length_b   1.000
_cell.length_c   1.000
_cell.angle_alpha   90.00
_cell.angle_beta   90.00
_cell.angle_gamma   90.00
#
_symmetry.space_group_name_H-M   'P 1'
#
loop_
_entity.id
_entity.type
_entity.pdbx_description
1 polymer ?
#
loop_
_entity_poly.entity_id
_entity_poly.type
_entity_poly.pdbx_seq_one_letter_code
_entity_poly.pdbx_strand_id
1 'polypeptide(L)'
;VMAPHVAFAAIGLLDMFNSGGAVEQQEIKVASGTQQELLGGEAAPSSAVSSGNARSPISSVVLTVRGCGRFGAYSSQKPLKCILDSVDTEFSYNRDSGLLTLMIPVPVKEMHRWILEIHL
;
A
#
# COMPACT_ATOMS: atom_id res chain seq x y z
N VAL A 1 -20.40 -2.77 12.97
CA VAL A 1 -19.75 -2.55 11.66
C VAL A 1 -18.27 -2.33 11.94
N MET A 2 -17.43 -3.36 11.84
CA MET A 2 -15.97 -3.20 11.98
C MET A 2 -15.40 -2.72 10.64
N ALA A 3 -14.51 -1.73 10.66
CA ALA A 3 -13.74 -1.37 9.48
C ALA A 3 -12.95 -2.60 8.99
N PRO A 4 -12.84 -2.84 7.68
CA PRO A 4 -12.16 -4.04 7.18
C PRO A 4 -10.66 -3.96 7.50
N HIS A 5 -10.16 -4.94 8.26
CA HIS A 5 -8.72 -5.12 8.45
C HIS A 5 -8.08 -5.49 7.10
N VAL A 6 -7.17 -4.65 6.60
CA VAL A 6 -6.35 -4.97 5.43
C VAL A 6 -5.19 -5.85 5.89
N ALA A 7 -5.07 -7.05 5.34
CA ALA A 7 -3.90 -7.92 5.50
C ALA A 7 -2.95 -7.78 4.30
N PHE A 8 -1.64 -7.74 4.60
CA PHE A 8 -0.56 -7.61 3.62
C PHE A 8 0.65 -8.45 4.03
N ALA A 9 1.32 -9.09 3.07
CA ALA A 9 2.58 -9.82 3.29
C ALA A 9 3.50 -9.70 2.07
N ALA A 10 4.70 -9.16 2.24
CA ALA A 10 5.70 -9.12 1.16
C ALA A 10 6.30 -10.53 0.93
N ILE A 11 6.55 -10.88 -0.34
CA ILE A 11 7.27 -12.11 -0.72
C ILE A 11 8.73 -11.76 -1.08
N GLY A 12 8.92 -10.65 -1.80
CA GLY A 12 10.20 -10.25 -2.37
C GLY A 12 10.28 -10.52 -3.87
N LEU A 13 11.48 -10.79 -4.39
CA LEU A 13 11.66 -11.10 -5.81
C LEU A 13 11.20 -12.53 -6.12
N LEU A 14 10.22 -12.65 -7.00
CA LEU A 14 9.75 -13.91 -7.56
C LEU A 14 10.83 -14.49 -8.49
N ASP A 15 10.79 -15.80 -8.68
CA ASP A 15 11.69 -16.53 -9.59
C ASP A 15 13.18 -16.47 -9.16
N MET A 16 13.44 -16.25 -7.87
CA MET A 16 14.77 -16.25 -7.25
C MET A 16 14.83 -17.22 -6.07
N PHE A 17 16.01 -17.79 -5.80
CA PHE A 17 16.21 -18.71 -4.66
C PHE A 17 16.17 -18.01 -3.28
N ASN A 18 16.43 -16.70 -3.23
CA ASN A 18 16.45 -15.93 -1.98
C ASN A 18 15.50 -14.72 -2.05
N SER A 19 14.25 -14.99 -2.42
CA SER A 19 13.20 -13.98 -2.62
C SER A 19 13.07 -13.01 -1.46
N GLY A 20 12.96 -13.53 -0.23
CA GLY A 20 12.75 -12.73 0.97
C GLY A 20 13.91 -11.78 1.29
N GLY A 21 15.15 -12.15 0.92
CA GLY A 21 16.34 -11.30 1.13
C GLY A 21 16.36 -10.01 0.29
N ALA A 22 15.40 -9.86 -0.63
CA ALA A 22 15.20 -8.62 -1.38
C ALA A 22 14.54 -7.52 -0.54
N VAL A 23 13.72 -7.85 0.46
CA VAL A 23 13.03 -6.87 1.30
C VAL A 23 13.91 -6.53 2.50
N GLU A 24 14.39 -5.29 2.57
CA GLU A 24 15.23 -4.81 3.68
C GLU A 24 14.42 -4.16 4.81
N GLN A 25 13.34 -3.45 4.48
CA GLN A 25 12.51 -2.73 5.44
C GLN A 25 11.05 -2.70 5.00
N GLN A 26 10.14 -2.70 5.98
CA GLN A 26 8.71 -2.54 5.78
C GLN A 26 8.12 -1.57 6.82
N GLU A 27 7.35 -0.59 6.35
CA GLU A 27 6.61 0.37 7.16
C GLU A 27 5.13 0.38 6.71
N ILE A 28 4.20 0.42 7.66
CA ILE A 28 2.76 0.54 7.38
C ILE A 28 2.31 1.92 7.84
N LYS A 29 1.82 2.72 6.89
CA LYS A 29 1.26 4.06 7.15
C LYS A 29 -0.26 3.95 7.11
N VAL A 30 -0.91 4.26 8.22
CA VAL A 30 -2.38 4.34 8.29
C VAL A 30 -2.77 5.81 8.33
N ALA A 31 -3.52 6.29 7.34
CA ALA A 31 -4.03 7.65 7.37
C ALA A 31 -5.15 7.77 8.42
N SER A 32 -4.80 8.13 9.65
CA SER A 32 -5.79 8.51 10.67
C SER A 32 -6.53 9.76 10.19
N GLY A 33 -7.84 9.66 9.94
CA GLY A 33 -8.65 10.83 9.62
C GLY A 33 -8.54 11.86 10.74
N THR A 34 -7.81 12.94 10.51
CA THR A 34 -7.73 14.03 11.49
C THR A 34 -9.02 14.83 11.39
N GLN A 35 -9.97 14.57 12.29
CA GLN A 35 -10.93 15.61 12.66
C GLN A 35 -10.16 16.62 13.50
N GLN A 36 -9.83 17.76 12.89
CA GLN A 36 -9.36 18.94 13.58
C GLN A 36 -10.60 19.67 14.08
N GLU A 37 -11.00 19.45 15.33
CA GLU A 37 -12.03 20.25 16.00
C GLU A 37 -11.58 20.66 17.41
N LEU A 38 -11.32 21.96 17.57
CA LEU A 38 -11.57 22.80 18.74
C LEU A 38 -11.42 24.24 18.18
N LEU A 39 -12.45 25.08 18.08
CA LEU A 39 -13.30 25.58 19.17
C LEU A 39 -14.67 26.09 18.67
N GLY A 40 -15.76 25.55 19.25
CA GLY A 40 -16.89 26.30 19.82
C GLY A 40 -18.07 26.76 18.93
N GLY A 41 -19.24 26.12 19.10
CA GLY A 41 -20.56 26.69 18.70
C GLY A 41 -21.72 25.69 18.70
N GLU A 42 -22.83 26.00 19.37
CA GLU A 42 -23.88 25.10 19.87
C GLU A 42 -24.95 24.54 18.88
N ALA A 43 -25.57 23.43 19.34
CA ALA A 43 -26.99 23.00 19.24
C ALA A 43 -27.61 22.40 17.94
N ALA A 44 -27.68 21.05 17.93
CA ALA A 44 -28.81 20.13 17.63
C ALA A 44 -29.65 20.23 16.31
N PRO A 45 -30.51 19.24 15.97
CA PRO A 45 -30.23 18.23 14.95
C PRO A 45 -31.13 18.33 13.70
N SER A 46 -30.65 17.94 12.51
CA SER A 46 -31.54 17.56 11.42
C SER A 46 -30.93 16.48 10.53
N SER A 47 -31.67 15.38 10.45
CA SER A 47 -31.43 14.25 9.56
C SER A 47 -31.55 14.72 8.11
N ALA A 48 -30.43 14.79 7.40
CA ALA A 48 -30.41 14.79 5.95
C ALA A 48 -29.37 13.76 5.49
N VAL A 49 -29.84 12.85 4.64
CA VAL A 49 -29.05 11.85 3.92
C VAL A 49 -27.79 12.50 3.35
N SER A 50 -26.65 12.17 3.94
CA SER A 50 -25.36 12.28 3.26
C SER A 50 -24.92 10.86 2.97
N SER A 51 -25.07 10.46 1.70
CA SER A 51 -24.40 9.30 1.12
C SER A 51 -22.96 9.32 1.59
N GLY A 52 -22.68 8.48 2.58
CA GLY A 52 -21.41 8.45 3.28
C GLY A 52 -20.33 7.98 2.35
N ASN A 53 -19.72 8.90 1.62
CA ASN A 53 -18.39 8.69 1.06
C ASN A 53 -17.40 8.86 2.22
N ALA A 54 -17.50 7.97 3.22
CA ALA A 54 -16.49 7.80 4.24
C ALA A 54 -15.27 7.25 3.51
N ARG A 55 -14.45 8.17 3.01
CA ARG A 55 -13.19 7.87 2.34
C ARG A 55 -12.40 7.03 3.34
N SER A 56 -12.35 5.72 3.11
CA SER A 56 -11.65 4.80 3.99
C SER A 56 -10.21 5.32 4.14
N PRO A 57 -9.63 5.26 5.35
CA PRO A 57 -8.28 5.75 5.57
C PRO A 57 -7.37 5.06 4.55
N ILE A 58 -6.71 5.83 3.70
CA ILE A 58 -5.74 5.28 2.75
C ILE A 58 -4.62 4.71 3.62
N SER A 59 -4.49 3.38 3.61
CA SER A 59 -3.34 2.71 4.21
C SER A 59 -2.32 2.49 3.11
N SER A 60 -1.07 2.88 3.33
CA SER A 60 0.01 2.52 2.43
C SER A 60 1.04 1.64 3.12
N VAL A 61 1.63 0.74 2.35
CA VAL A 61 2.78 -0.06 2.77
C VAL A 61 3.99 0.46 2.00
N VAL A 62 5.04 0.84 2.72
CA VAL A 62 6.29 1.31 2.16
C VAL A 62 7.35 0.23 2.40
N LEU A 63 8.02 -0.18 1.33
CA LEU A 63 9.04 -1.21 1.34
C LEU A 63 10.35 -0.66 0.79
N THR A 64 11.45 -0.98 1.46
CA THR A 64 12.79 -0.82 0.90
C THR A 64 13.20 -2.15 0.29
N VAL A 65 13.41 -2.18 -1.03
CA VAL A 65 13.65 -3.39 -1.80
C VAL A 65 14.96 -3.30 -2.58
N ARG A 66 15.69 -4.40 -2.66
CA ARG A 66 16.90 -4.52 -3.48
C ARG A 66 16.70 -5.44 -4.67
N GLY A 67 17.61 -5.32 -5.64
CA GLY A 67 17.64 -6.17 -6.82
C GLY A 67 16.73 -5.66 -7.93
N CYS A 68 16.41 -6.56 -8.86
CA CYS A 68 15.55 -6.27 -10.01
C CYS A 68 14.83 -7.56 -10.45
N GLY A 69 13.77 -7.41 -11.24
CA GLY A 69 12.92 -8.51 -11.69
C GLY A 69 11.51 -8.41 -11.17
N ARG A 70 10.79 -9.53 -11.19
CA ARG A 70 9.39 -9.58 -10.80
C ARG A 70 9.28 -9.59 -9.27
N PHE A 71 8.64 -8.61 -8.68
CA PHE A 71 8.37 -8.53 -7.25
C PHE A 71 6.96 -9.03 -6.94
N GLY A 72 6.80 -9.68 -5.78
CA GLY A 72 5.54 -10.22 -5.31
C GLY A 72 5.19 -9.84 -3.87
N ALA A 73 3.90 -9.65 -3.62
CA ALA A 73 3.32 -9.53 -2.29
C ALA A 73 1.89 -10.10 -2.28
N TYR A 74 1.41 -10.55 -1.13
CA TYR A 74 0.00 -10.83 -0.91
C TYR A 74 -0.70 -9.63 -0.29
N SER A 75 -1.90 -9.34 -0.79
CA SER A 75 -2.80 -8.33 -0.22
C SER A 75 -4.24 -8.84 -0.24
N SER A 76 -4.92 -8.72 0.90
CA SER A 76 -6.35 -9.04 1.04
C SER A 76 -7.27 -8.16 0.19
N GLN A 77 -6.78 -7.01 -0.27
CA GLN A 77 -7.51 -6.08 -1.15
C GLN A 77 -6.64 -5.70 -2.34
N LYS A 78 -7.28 -5.41 -3.47
CA LYS A 78 -6.58 -4.93 -4.65
C LYS A 78 -5.96 -3.56 -4.33
N PRO A 79 -4.65 -3.37 -4.49
CA PRO A 79 -4.04 -2.05 -4.34
C PRO A 79 -4.69 -1.03 -5.27
N LEU A 80 -4.80 0.21 -4.81
CA LEU A 80 -5.23 1.35 -5.62
C LEU A 80 -4.13 1.77 -6.58
N LYS A 81 -2.86 1.69 -6.13
CA LYS A 81 -1.70 2.19 -6.85
C LYS A 81 -0.40 1.60 -6.31
N CYS A 82 0.59 1.43 -7.17
CA CYS A 82 1.98 1.16 -6.78
C CYS A 82 2.90 2.27 -7.31
N ILE A 83 3.87 2.68 -6.50
CA ILE A 83 4.84 3.72 -6.82
C ILE A 83 6.23 3.17 -6.51
N LEU A 84 7.15 3.27 -7.46
CA LEU A 84 8.54 2.86 -7.31
C LEU A 84 9.44 4.09 -7.48
N ASP A 85 10.16 4.48 -6.43
CA ASP A 85 10.99 5.71 -6.40
C ASP A 85 10.25 6.95 -6.91
N SER A 86 9.03 7.18 -6.40
CA SER A 86 8.13 8.28 -6.83
C SER A 86 7.59 8.19 -8.26
N VAL A 87 7.81 7.07 -8.96
CA VAL A 87 7.28 6.81 -10.30
C VAL A 87 6.12 5.83 -10.24
N ASP A 88 4.97 6.24 -10.78
CA ASP A 88 3.81 5.37 -10.95
C ASP A 88 4.20 4.11 -11.71
N THR A 89 3.93 2.95 -11.12
CA THR A 89 4.34 1.66 -11.67
C THR A 89 3.12 0.76 -11.84
N GLU A 90 3.00 0.17 -13.03
CA GLU A 90 1.96 -0.79 -13.32
C GLU A 90 2.13 -2.07 -12.49
N PHE A 91 1.01 -2.65 -12.09
CA PHE A 91 0.98 -3.89 -11.33
C PHE A 91 -0.17 -4.79 -11.81
N SER A 92 -0.01 -6.07 -11.56
CA SER A 92 -1.07 -7.07 -11.72
C SER A 92 -1.54 -7.54 -10.34
N TYR A 93 -2.84 -7.81 -10.20
CA TYR A 93 -3.42 -8.33 -8.98
C TYR A 93 -4.37 -9.49 -9.29
N ASN A 94 -4.08 -10.67 -8.77
CA ASN A 94 -4.97 -11.82 -8.81
C ASN A 94 -5.91 -11.78 -7.59
N ARG A 95 -7.21 -11.61 -7.83
CA ARG A 95 -8.20 -11.49 -6.75
C ARG A 95 -8.44 -12.79 -6.00
N ASP A 96 -8.30 -13.94 -6.67
CA ASP A 96 -8.59 -15.25 -6.09
C ASP A 96 -7.49 -15.66 -5.10
N SER A 97 -6.23 -15.32 -5.40
CA SER A 97 -5.09 -15.60 -4.52
C SER A 97 -4.65 -14.42 -3.65
N GLY A 98 -5.10 -13.21 -3.98
CA GLY A 98 -4.59 -11.96 -3.38
C GLY A 98 -3.16 -11.60 -3.80
N LEU A 99 -2.61 -12.25 -4.82
CA LEU A 99 -1.23 -12.02 -5.27
C LEU A 99 -1.13 -10.73 -6.08
N LEU A 100 -0.35 -9.78 -5.57
CA LEU A 100 0.15 -8.60 -6.24
C LEU A 100 1.52 -8.90 -6.89
N THR A 101 1.70 -8.51 -8.14
CA THR A 101 3.00 -8.57 -8.82
C THR A 101 3.30 -7.29 -9.59
N LEU A 102 4.56 -6.84 -9.58
CA LEU A 102 5.06 -5.72 -10.37
C LEU A 102 6.52 -5.93 -10.79
N MET A 103 7.02 -5.12 -11.71
CA MET A 103 8.40 -5.21 -12.18
C MET A 103 9.28 -4.16 -11.53
N ILE A 104 10.38 -4.59 -10.91
CA ILE A 104 11.47 -3.74 -10.44
C ILE A 104 12.53 -3.68 -11.55
N PRO A 105 12.88 -2.49 -12.07
CA PRO A 105 13.82 -2.38 -13.18
C PRO A 105 15.26 -2.62 -12.72
N VAL A 106 16.16 -2.84 -13.68
CA VAL A 106 17.59 -2.98 -13.42
C VAL A 106 18.13 -1.64 -12.91
N PRO A 107 18.77 -1.59 -11.74
CA PRO A 107 19.31 -0.35 -11.20
C PRO A 107 20.52 0.13 -12.01
N VAL A 108 20.63 1.45 -12.21
CA VAL A 108 21.78 2.07 -12.90
C VAL A 108 23.00 2.16 -11.97
N LYS A 109 22.76 2.28 -10.67
CA LYS A 109 23.81 2.36 -9.63
C LYS A 109 23.88 1.04 -8.87
N GLU A 110 25.09 0.65 -8.48
CA GLU A 110 25.28 -0.48 -7.58
C GLU A 110 24.58 -0.25 -6.24
N MET A 111 24.07 -1.33 -5.65
CA MET A 111 23.42 -1.32 -4.32
C MET A 111 22.21 -0.37 -4.20
N HIS A 112 21.55 -0.07 -5.32
CA HIS A 112 20.33 0.75 -5.30
C HIS A 112 19.25 0.12 -4.44
N ARG A 113 18.62 0.95 -3.63
CA ARG A 113 17.49 0.61 -2.77
C ARG A 113 16.25 1.26 -3.33
N TRP A 114 15.39 0.45 -3.92
CA TRP A 114 14.11 0.88 -4.40
C TRP A 114 13.18 1.16 -3.23
N ILE A 115 12.48 2.29 -3.28
CA ILE A 115 11.37 2.60 -2.39
C ILE A 115 10.09 2.23 -3.14
N LEU A 116 9.44 1.15 -2.69
CA LEU A 116 8.18 0.68 -3.23
C LEU A 116 7.06 1.08 -2.27
N GLU A 117 6.16 1.94 -2.72
CA GLU A 117 4.95 2.30 -1.99
C GLU A 117 3.73 1.63 -2.63
N ILE A 118 2.93 0.95 -1.81
CA ILE A 118 1.72 0.24 -2.23
C ILE A 118 0.56 0.88 -1.48
N HIS A 119 -0.35 1.53 -2.22
CA HIS A 119 -1.55 2.14 -1.65
C HIS A 119 -2.67 1.11 -1.66
N LEU A 120 -3.20 0.80 -0.49
CA LEU A 120 -4.27 -0.17 -0.26
C LEU A 120 -5.61 0.54 -0.04
#